data_AF-A0A962IVK0-F1
#
_entry.id   AF-A0A962IVK0-F1
#
_cell.length_a   1.000
_cell.length_b   1.000
_cell.length_c   1.000
_cell.angle_alpha   90.00
_cell.angle_beta   90.00
_cell.angle_gamma   90.00
#
_symmetry.space_group_name_H-M   'P 1'
#
loop_
_entity.id
_entity.type
_entity.pdbx_description
1 polymer ?
#
loop_
_entity_poly.entity_id
_entity_poly.type
_entity_poly.pdbx_seq_one_letter_code
_entity_poly.pdbx_strand_id
1 'polypeptide(L)'
;MARPGLDGVSADWKEREALAEAMIPMIGGLYRRNVVIYIHGVPLYNQSVIELMKAHRFVRQIEKNEMSEFETHPILEILCGLDLGPAHIDIGKLT
;
A
#
# COMPACT_ATOMS: atom_id res chain seq x y z
N MET A 1 -29.47 -12.55 -3.48
CA MET A 1 -28.03 -12.79 -3.26
C MET A 1 -27.79 -12.76 -1.76
N ALA A 2 -27.30 -13.85 -1.17
CA ALA A 2 -26.97 -13.89 0.26
C ALA A 2 -25.81 -12.92 0.53
N ARG A 3 -25.93 -12.10 1.57
CA ARG A 3 -24.79 -11.29 2.06
C ARG A 3 -23.68 -12.26 2.47
N PRO A 4 -22.43 -12.08 2.04
CA PRO A 4 -21.34 -12.93 2.50
C PRO A 4 -21.31 -12.91 4.04
N GLY A 5 -21.14 -14.08 4.66
CA GLY A 5 -21.06 -14.22 6.10
C GLY A 5 -19.94 -13.35 6.66
N LEU A 6 -20.18 -12.75 7.84
CA LEU A 6 -19.28 -11.78 8.50
C LEU A 6 -17.85 -12.35 8.70
N ASP A 7 -17.74 -13.67 8.77
CA ASP A 7 -16.49 -14.39 9.03
C ASP A 7 -15.43 -14.19 7.93
N GLY A 8 -15.85 -14.15 6.65
CA GLY A 8 -14.92 -13.95 5.53
C GLY A 8 -14.46 -12.51 5.35
N VAL A 9 -15.36 -11.54 5.61
CA VAL A 9 -15.06 -10.11 5.51
C VAL A 9 -14.12 -9.67 6.64
N SER A 10 -14.28 -10.26 7.84
CA SER A 10 -13.41 -9.94 8.97
C SER A 10 -11.98 -10.47 8.80
N ALA A 11 -11.80 -11.60 8.11
CA ALA A 11 -10.48 -12.18 7.83
C ALA A 11 -9.69 -11.35 6.80
N ASP A 12 -10.30 -11.00 5.66
CA ASP A 12 -9.66 -10.18 4.61
C ASP A 12 -9.25 -8.80 5.14
N TRP A 13 -10.08 -8.16 5.96
CA TRP A 13 -9.73 -6.88 6.58
C TRP A 13 -8.50 -6.97 7.49
N LYS A 14 -8.42 -8.01 8.33
CA LYS A 14 -7.29 -8.19 9.27
C LYS A 14 -5.98 -8.46 8.54
N GLU A 15 -6.02 -9.21 7.45
CA GLU A 15 -4.82 -9.47 6.64
C GLU A 15 -4.34 -8.19 5.95
N ARG A 16 -5.25 -7.39 5.39
CA ARG A 16 -4.92 -6.07 4.81
C ARG A 16 -4.32 -5.12 5.85
N GLU A 17 -4.88 -5.10 7.06
CA GLU A 17 -4.37 -4.28 8.17
C GLU A 17 -2.95 -4.72 8.56
N ALA A 18 -2.70 -6.02 8.65
CA ALA A 18 -1.37 -6.56 8.94
C ALA A 18 -0.35 -6.22 7.84
N LEU A 19 -0.74 -6.30 6.57
CA LEU A 19 0.11 -5.89 5.44
C LEU A 19 0.41 -4.39 5.50
N ALA A 20 -0.60 -3.55 5.73
CA ALA A 20 -0.42 -2.11 5.85
C ALA A 20 0.51 -1.77 7.05
N GLU A 21 0.39 -2.46 8.18
CA GLU A 21 1.30 -2.33 9.31
C GLU A 21 2.75 -2.67 8.93
N ALA A 22 2.95 -3.79 8.21
CA ALA A 22 4.27 -4.21 7.73
C ALA A 22 4.89 -3.21 6.73
N MET A 23 4.07 -2.50 5.95
CA MET A 23 4.54 -1.51 4.97
C MET A 23 5.11 -0.24 5.62
N ILE A 24 4.67 0.15 6.82
CA ILE A 24 5.13 1.36 7.52
C ILE A 24 6.66 1.43 7.66
N PRO A 25 7.35 0.43 8.25
CA PRO A 25 8.80 0.47 8.35
C PRO A 25 9.52 0.41 6.99
N MET A 26 8.95 -0.26 5.99
CA MET A 26 9.50 -0.32 4.63
C MET A 26 9.52 1.05 3.96
N ILE A 27 8.38 1.74 4.00
CA ILE A 27 8.24 3.11 3.48
C ILE A 27 9.19 4.05 4.23
N GLY A 28 9.27 3.96 5.56
CA GLY A 28 10.20 4.75 6.35
C GLY A 28 11.67 4.50 6.00
N GLY A 29 12.03 3.24 5.70
CA GLY A 29 13.37 2.86 5.26
C GLY A 29 13.73 3.43 3.89
N LEU A 30 12.81 3.35 2.93
CA LEU A 30 12.96 3.96 1.61
C LEU A 30 13.08 5.49 1.71
N TYR A 31 12.23 6.13 2.52
CA TYR A 31 12.24 7.58 2.72
C TYR A 31 13.57 8.10 3.27
N ARG A 32 14.18 7.39 4.24
CA ARG A 32 15.52 7.74 4.77
C ARG A 32 16.65 7.61 3.74
N ARG A 33 16.45 6.85 2.66
CA ARG A 33 17.37 6.74 1.52
C ARG A 33 17.06 7.76 0.41
N ASN A 34 16.20 8.74 0.67
CA ASN A 34 15.68 9.70 -0.32
C ASN A 34 14.86 9.03 -1.45
N VAL A 35 14.20 7.91 -1.15
CA VAL A 35 13.24 7.27 -2.06
C VAL A 35 11.84 7.52 -1.53
N VAL A 36 11.08 8.34 -2.24
CA VAL A 36 9.71 8.70 -1.86
C VAL A 36 8.72 7.83 -2.62
N ILE A 37 7.87 7.12 -1.89
CA ILE A 37 6.84 6.24 -2.46
C ILE A 37 5.49 6.95 -2.53
N TYR A 38 4.79 6.76 -3.64
CA TYR A 38 3.46 7.30 -3.89
C TYR A 38 2.48 6.21 -4.34
N ILE A 39 1.19 6.45 -4.10
CA ILE A 39 0.07 5.78 -4.77
C ILE A 39 -0.76 6.85 -5.46
N HIS A 40 -0.79 6.86 -6.79
CA HIS A 40 -1.50 7.83 -7.63
C HIS A 40 -1.30 9.28 -7.15
N GLY A 41 -0.04 9.66 -6.94
CA GLY A 41 0.34 10.99 -6.47
C GLY A 41 0.15 11.27 -4.97
N VAL A 42 -0.42 10.34 -4.18
CA VAL A 42 -0.48 10.46 -2.72
C VAL A 42 0.82 9.93 -2.10
N PRO A 43 1.63 10.76 -1.41
CA PRO A 43 2.84 10.29 -0.76
C PRO A 43 2.54 9.39 0.43
N LEU A 44 3.29 8.29 0.58
CA LEU A 44 3.06 7.29 1.63
C LEU A 44 3.90 7.49 2.90
N TYR A 45 4.87 8.40 2.91
CA TYR A 45 5.66 8.69 4.12
C TYR A 45 4.81 9.41 5.17
N ASN A 46 5.11 9.17 6.45
CA ASN A 46 4.39 9.73 7.61
C ASN A 46 2.88 9.43 7.64
N GLN A 47 2.46 8.33 7.00
CA GLN A 47 1.07 7.85 7.08
C GLN A 47 0.92 6.85 8.23
N SER A 48 -0.23 6.85 8.88
CA SER A 48 -0.69 5.76 9.74
C SER A 48 -1.16 4.56 8.93
N VAL A 49 -1.31 3.40 9.58
CA VAL A 49 -1.89 2.19 8.97
C VAL A 49 -3.26 2.49 8.34
N ILE A 50 -4.12 3.21 9.06
CA ILE A 50 -5.46 3.57 8.59
C ILE A 50 -5.40 4.51 7.38
N GLU A 51 -4.48 5.48 7.36
CA GLU A 51 -4.30 6.35 6.21
C GLU A 51 -3.77 5.60 5.00
N LEU A 52 -2.87 4.65 5.20
CA LEU A 52 -2.35 3.79 4.13
C LEU A 52 -3.47 2.93 3.52
N MET A 53 -4.31 2.29 4.34
CA MET A 53 -5.47 1.53 3.86
C MET A 53 -6.50 2.42 3.13
N LYS A 54 -6.67 3.67 3.57
CA LYS A 54 -7.52 4.66 2.88
C LYS A 54 -6.94 5.06 1.53
N ALA A 55 -5.62 5.23 1.41
CA ALA A 55 -4.95 5.55 0.17
C ALA A 55 -5.21 4.46 -0.89
N HIS A 56 -5.11 3.19 -0.53
CA HIS A 56 -5.46 2.06 -1.41
C HIS A 56 -6.95 2.09 -1.81
N ARG A 57 -7.84 2.32 -0.83
CA ARG A 57 -9.29 2.36 -1.08
C ARG A 57 -9.70 3.51 -2.01
N PHE A 58 -9.01 4.65 -1.95
CA PHE A 58 -9.32 5.81 -2.79
C PHE A 58 -9.15 5.51 -4.28
N VAL A 59 -8.17 4.68 -4.65
CA VAL A 59 -7.94 4.22 -6.03
C VAL A 59 -9.17 3.52 -6.62
N ARG A 60 -9.88 2.73 -5.79
CA ARG A 60 -11.12 2.06 -6.19
C ARG A 60 -12.18 3.02 -6.72
N GLN A 61 -12.20 4.25 -6.22
CA GLN A 61 -13.18 5.26 -6.60
C GLN A 61 -12.85 5.95 -7.93
N ILE A 62 -11.57 5.99 -8.31
CA ILE A 62 -11.09 6.73 -9.49
C ILE A 62 -11.00 5.81 -10.71
N GLU A 63 -10.41 4.62 -10.57
CA GLU A 63 -10.00 3.84 -11.75
C GLU A 63 -10.87 2.59 -12.02
N LYS A 64 -11.89 2.31 -11.18
CA LYS A 64 -12.61 1.02 -11.14
C LYS A 64 -11.66 -0.20 -10.97
N ASN A 65 -10.38 0.04 -10.73
CA ASN A 65 -9.37 -0.96 -10.45
C ASN A 65 -9.21 -1.04 -8.93
N GLU A 66 -9.28 -2.24 -8.37
CA GLU A 66 -9.16 -2.43 -6.93
C GLU A 66 -7.70 -2.62 -6.53
N MET A 67 -6.99 -1.52 -6.27
CA MET A 67 -5.66 -1.64 -5.64
C MET A 67 -5.79 -2.09 -4.19
N SER A 68 -5.04 -3.11 -3.83
CA SER A 68 -5.00 -3.70 -2.50
C SER A 68 -3.60 -3.72 -1.91
N GLU A 69 -3.54 -3.83 -0.59
CA GLU A 69 -2.31 -4.02 0.17
C GLU A 69 -1.58 -5.30 -0.26
N PHE A 70 -2.30 -6.31 -0.75
CA PHE A 70 -1.74 -7.54 -1.31
C PHE A 70 -0.94 -7.32 -2.60
N GLU A 71 -1.26 -6.29 -3.38
CA GLU A 71 -0.57 -5.99 -4.65
C GLU A 71 0.62 -5.06 -4.43
N THR A 72 0.48 -4.09 -3.52
CA THR A 72 1.51 -3.07 -3.28
C THR A 72 2.59 -3.54 -2.29
N HIS A 73 2.26 -4.43 -1.35
CA HIS A 73 3.24 -4.96 -0.40
C HIS A 73 4.41 -5.69 -1.08
N PRO A 74 4.20 -6.63 -2.02
CA PRO A 74 5.31 -7.29 -2.72
C PRO A 74 6.18 -6.31 -3.51
N ILE A 75 5.58 -5.25 -4.08
CA ILE A 75 6.34 -4.20 -4.80
C ILE A 75 7.27 -3.47 -3.82
N LEU A 76 6.78 -3.12 -2.63
CA LEU A 76 7.62 -2.50 -1.60
C LEU A 76 8.76 -3.42 -1.14
N GLU A 77 8.51 -4.71 -0.94
CA GLU A 77 9.55 -5.68 -0.58
C GLU A 77 10.68 -5.71 -1.63
N ILE A 78 10.31 -5.72 -2.91
CA ILE A 78 11.28 -5.66 -4.02
C ILE A 78 12.07 -4.34 -3.94
N LEU A 79 11.40 -3.19 -3.84
CA LEU A 79 12.05 -1.88 -3.77
C LEU A 79 12.99 -1.77 -2.56
N CYS A 80 12.64 -2.38 -1.43
CA CYS A 80 13.50 -2.44 -0.26
C CYS A 80 14.82 -3.17 -0.53
N GLY A 81 14.81 -4.22 -1.38
CA GLY A 81 15.99 -5.00 -1.76
C GLY A 81 16.85 -4.40 -2.87
N LEU A 82 16.41 -3.34 -3.54
CA LEU A 82 17.17 -2.69 -4.62
C LEU A 82 18.13 -1.62 -4.09
N ASP A 83 19.25 -1.44 -4.80
CA ASP A 83 20.18 -0.32 -4.61
C ASP A 83 19.70 0.91 -5.39
N LEU A 84 18.69 1.56 -4.82
CA LEU A 84 18.06 2.74 -5.43
C LEU A 84 18.80 4.02 -5.02
N GLY A 85 19.13 4.85 -6.01
CA GLY A 85 19.48 6.26 -5.76
C GLY A 85 18.24 7.09 -5.40
N PRO A 86 18.40 8.39 -5.08
CA PRO A 86 17.29 9.29 -4.77
C PRO A 86 16.24 9.28 -5.89
N ALA A 87 14.98 8.99 -5.54
CA ALA A 87 13.93 8.76 -6.52
C ALA A 87 12.53 9.03 -5.96
N HIS A 88 11.59 9.32 -6.86
CA HIS A 88 10.16 9.36 -6.56
C HIS A 88 9.51 8.25 -7.37
N ILE A 89 8.88 7.29 -6.69
CA ILE A 89 8.31 6.10 -7.30
C ILE A 89 6.82 6.04 -6.96
N ASP A 90 5.99 6.09 -7.99
CA ASP A 90 4.55 5.88 -7.85
C ASP A 90 4.24 4.41 -8.11
N ILE A 91 4.14 3.63 -7.05
CA ILE A 91 3.81 2.20 -7.14
C ILE A 91 2.36 2.00 -7.59
N GLY A 92 1.53 3.04 -7.48
CA GLY A 92 0.15 2.99 -7.93
C GLY A 92 0.01 2.82 -9.45
N LYS A 93 1.03 3.22 -10.20
CA LYS A 93 1.07 3.11 -11.66
C LYS A 93 1.67 1.78 -12.17
N LEU A 94 2.13 0.92 -11.26
CA LEU A 94 2.81 -0.33 -11.58
C LEU A 94 1.89 -1.56 -11.48
N THR A 95 0.65 -1.36 -11.03
CA THR A 95 -0.42 -2.36 -10.87
C THR A 95 -1.53 -2.10 -11.89
#